data_AF-A0A1F6CQC8-F1
#
_entry.id   AF-A0A1F6CQC8-F1
#
_cell.length_a   1.000
_cell.length_b   1.000
_cell.length_c   1.000
_cell.angle_alpha   90.00
_cell.angle_beta   90.00
_cell.angle_gamma   90.00
#
_symmetry.space_group_name_H-M   'P 1'
#
loop_
_entity.id
_entity.type
_entity.pdbx_description
1 polymer ?
#
loop_
_entity_poly.entity_id
_entity_poly.type
_entity_poly.pdbx_seq_one_letter_code
_entity_poly.pdbx_strand_id
1 'polypeptide(L)'
;MPSDPTSILYDHYKDTCSIISEAVKRRDRAMLFVIIAAGFFAFQTIFPSAADHAVTDYLSFKFGLTLQVDLSVIGNIVWLLVLLFTLRYFQTAVFVERQYAYLHQLEDKLNSAIGQEILTREGKSYLADYPWFSDWMWTLYTIIFPALLLFVTCMKISGEWVRVAGNGFSFGLLVNSVLFVLLLISVALYVVVLHFKKAKQPTSR
;
A
#
# COMPACT_ATOMS: atom_id res chain seq x y z
N MET A 1 34.31 25.08 -10.46
CA MET A 1 34.70 25.36 -9.06
C MET A 1 34.31 24.15 -8.23
N PRO A 2 35.13 23.66 -7.29
CA PRO A 2 34.65 22.66 -6.36
C PRO A 2 33.55 23.34 -5.54
N SER A 3 32.31 22.86 -5.68
CA SER A 3 31.20 23.33 -4.88
C SER A 3 31.54 23.10 -3.41
N ASP A 4 31.32 24.12 -2.58
CA ASP A 4 31.41 24.02 -1.12
C ASP A 4 30.66 22.74 -0.66
N PRO A 5 31.26 21.87 0.18
CA PRO A 5 30.58 20.68 0.70
C PRO A 5 29.16 20.95 1.22
N THR A 6 28.93 22.14 1.77
CA THR A 6 27.62 22.58 2.25
C THR A 6 26.63 22.81 1.12
N SER A 7 27.06 23.37 -0.01
CA SER A 7 26.18 23.61 -1.16
C SER A 7 25.81 22.30 -1.86
N ILE A 8 26.75 21.34 -1.98
CA ILE A 8 26.47 19.99 -2.47
C ILE A 8 25.41 19.30 -1.61
N LEU A 9 25.55 19.40 -0.29
CA LEU A 9 24.63 18.77 0.65
C LEU A 9 23.23 19.41 0.61
N TYR A 10 23.16 20.73 0.41
CA TYR A 10 21.90 21.45 0.24
C TYR A 10 21.19 21.10 -1.08
N ASP A 11 21.93 21.00 -2.18
CA ASP A 11 21.38 20.56 -3.47
C ASP A 11 20.81 19.15 -3.36
N HIS A 12 21.55 18.23 -2.72
CA HIS A 12 21.07 16.87 -2.44
C HIS A 12 19.81 16.84 -1.56
N TYR A 13 19.70 17.74 -0.58
CA TYR A 13 18.50 17.90 0.24
C TYR A 13 17.29 18.33 -0.58
N LYS A 14 17.45 19.34 -1.45
CA LYS A 14 16.38 19.80 -2.34
C LYS A 14 15.89 18.69 -3.28
N ASP A 15 16.81 17.91 -3.83
CA ASP A 15 16.46 16.77 -4.69
C ASP A 15 15.72 15.68 -3.90
N THR A 16 16.19 15.40 -2.68
CA THR A 16 15.54 14.43 -1.77
C THR A 16 14.11 14.85 -1.43
N CYS A 17 13.86 16.12 -1.13
CA CYS A 17 12.51 16.65 -0.90
C CYS A 17 11.60 16.44 -2.11
N SER A 18 12.13 16.62 -3.33
CA SER A 18 11.38 16.41 -4.57
C SER A 18 11.02 14.93 -4.77
N ILE A 19 11.98 14.03 -4.54
CA ILE A 19 11.78 12.57 -4.59
C ILE A 19 10.69 12.13 -3.60
N ILE A 20 10.71 12.66 -2.38
CA ILE A 20 9.73 12.33 -1.33
C ILE A 20 8.33 12.78 -1.75
N SER A 21 8.19 14.02 -2.24
CA SER A 21 6.90 14.53 -2.71
C SER A 21 6.29 13.66 -3.81
N GLU A 22 7.11 13.21 -4.76
CA GLU A 22 6.66 12.29 -5.83
C GLU A 22 6.29 10.90 -5.31
N ALA A 23 7.05 10.39 -4.33
CA ALA A 23 6.77 9.11 -3.70
C ALA A 23 5.45 9.12 -2.93
N VAL A 24 5.15 10.21 -2.21
CA VAL A 24 3.87 10.40 -1.52
C VAL A 24 2.71 10.39 -2.51
N LYS A 25 2.79 11.15 -3.62
CA LYS A 25 1.77 11.14 -4.68
C LYS A 25 1.58 9.73 -5.26
N ARG A 26 2.66 8.97 -5.41
CA ARG A 26 2.59 7.59 -5.90
C ARG A 26 1.91 6.65 -4.90
N ARG A 27 2.18 6.80 -3.60
CA ARG A 27 1.52 6.05 -2.52
C ARG A 27 0.02 6.30 -2.54
N ASP A 28 -0.39 7.56 -2.66
CA ASP A 28 -1.80 7.95 -2.61
C ASP A 28 -2.57 7.40 -3.84
N ARG A 29 -1.97 7.46 -5.03
CA ARG A 29 -2.54 6.80 -6.22
C ARG A 29 -2.61 5.28 -6.07
N ALA A 30 -1.57 4.65 -5.53
CA ALA A 30 -1.57 3.22 -5.29
C ALA A 30 -2.68 2.84 -4.30
N MET A 31 -2.87 3.61 -3.23
CA MET A 31 -3.93 3.42 -2.26
C MET A 31 -5.32 3.43 -2.91
N LEU A 32 -5.59 4.40 -3.79
CA LEU A 32 -6.85 4.48 -4.51
C LEU A 32 -7.12 3.20 -5.32
N PHE A 33 -6.10 2.68 -6.03
CA PHE A 33 -6.25 1.42 -6.78
C PHE A 33 -6.53 0.22 -5.87
N VAL A 34 -5.88 0.13 -4.70
CA VAL A 34 -6.19 -0.96 -3.75
C VAL A 34 -7.60 -0.81 -3.20
N ILE A 35 -8.06 0.39 -2.86
CA ILE A 35 -9.43 0.61 -2.37
C ILE A 35 -10.45 0.17 -3.42
N ILE A 36 -10.28 0.56 -4.68
CA ILE A 36 -11.18 0.16 -5.77
C ILE A 36 -11.19 -1.36 -5.93
N ALA A 37 -10.00 -1.98 -5.97
CA ALA A 37 -9.89 -3.43 -6.12
C ALA A 37 -10.47 -4.19 -4.91
N ALA A 38 -10.18 -3.74 -3.69
CA ALA A 38 -10.70 -4.32 -2.45
C ALA A 38 -12.22 -4.12 -2.34
N GLY A 39 -12.75 -2.97 -2.75
CA GLY A 39 -14.18 -2.70 -2.80
C GLY A 39 -14.91 -3.62 -3.78
N PHE A 40 -14.38 -3.78 -4.99
CA PHE A 40 -14.93 -4.73 -5.96
C PHE A 40 -14.80 -6.18 -5.48
N PHE A 41 -13.69 -6.53 -4.86
CA PHE A 41 -13.46 -7.85 -4.28
C PHE A 41 -14.43 -8.15 -3.12
N ALA A 42 -14.70 -7.17 -2.25
CA ALA A 42 -15.71 -7.26 -1.20
C ALA A 42 -17.12 -7.38 -1.79
N PHE A 43 -17.44 -6.60 -2.82
CA PHE A 43 -18.71 -6.69 -3.53
C PHE A 43 -18.95 -8.08 -4.12
N GLN A 44 -17.95 -8.67 -4.77
CA GLN A 44 -18.01 -10.05 -5.27
C GLN A 44 -18.17 -11.09 -4.14
N THR A 45 -17.63 -10.79 -2.96
CA THR A 45 -17.69 -11.70 -1.80
C THR A 45 -19.07 -11.67 -1.13
N ILE A 46 -19.65 -10.47 -0.95
CA ILE A 46 -20.91 -10.27 -0.22
C ILE A 46 -22.12 -10.48 -1.13
N PHE A 47 -22.04 -10.03 -2.39
CA PHE A 47 -23.13 -10.06 -3.37
C PHE A 47 -22.68 -10.74 -4.68
N PRO A 48 -22.34 -12.04 -4.66
CA PRO A 48 -21.74 -12.73 -5.80
C PRO A 48 -22.61 -12.67 -7.05
N SER A 49 -23.92 -12.92 -6.96
CA SER A 49 -24.83 -12.87 -8.11
C SER A 49 -24.93 -11.48 -8.72
N ALA A 50 -25.04 -10.43 -7.90
CA ALA A 50 -25.10 -9.06 -8.38
C ALA A 50 -23.78 -8.62 -9.05
N ALA A 51 -22.64 -9.04 -8.49
CA ALA A 51 -21.33 -8.78 -9.08
C ALA A 51 -21.16 -9.49 -10.42
N ASP A 52 -21.58 -10.75 -10.49
CA ASP A 52 -21.57 -11.57 -11.70
C ASP A 52 -22.41 -10.91 -12.81
N HIS A 53 -23.64 -10.51 -12.51
CA HIS A 53 -24.50 -9.78 -13.46
C HIS A 53 -23.90 -8.45 -13.89
N ALA A 54 -23.39 -7.64 -12.97
CA ALA A 54 -22.79 -6.34 -13.29
C ALA A 54 -21.60 -6.48 -14.27
N VAL A 55 -20.78 -7.52 -14.10
CA VAL A 55 -19.66 -7.79 -15.00
C VAL A 55 -20.14 -8.26 -16.37
N THR A 56 -21.09 -9.19 -16.42
CA THR A 56 -21.64 -9.69 -17.69
C THR A 56 -22.37 -8.59 -18.48
N ASP A 57 -23.15 -7.76 -17.81
CA ASP A 57 -23.86 -6.61 -18.42
C ASP A 57 -22.86 -5.58 -18.97
N TYR A 58 -21.80 -5.28 -18.22
CA TYR A 58 -20.76 -4.35 -18.69
C TYR A 58 -20.01 -4.91 -19.91
N LEU A 59 -19.64 -6.19 -19.89
CA LEU A 59 -18.93 -6.83 -21.00
C LEU A 59 -19.81 -6.93 -22.25
N SER A 60 -21.07 -7.33 -22.09
CA SER A 60 -22.02 -7.42 -23.20
C SER A 60 -22.31 -6.04 -23.80
N PHE A 61 -22.47 -5.00 -22.98
CA PHE A 61 -22.63 -3.62 -23.46
C PHE A 61 -21.40 -3.12 -24.24
N LYS A 62 -20.19 -3.36 -23.71
CA LYS A 62 -18.96 -2.83 -24.31
C LYS A 62 -18.52 -3.58 -25.56
N PHE A 63 -18.67 -4.90 -25.59
CA PHE A 63 -18.15 -5.75 -26.65
C PHE A 63 -19.23 -6.29 -27.59
N GLY A 64 -20.52 -6.12 -27.28
CA GLY A 64 -21.62 -6.62 -28.11
C GLY A 64 -21.68 -8.14 -28.24
N LEU A 65 -20.96 -8.86 -27.36
CA LEU A 65 -20.83 -10.32 -27.40
C LEU A 65 -21.59 -10.94 -26.23
N THR A 66 -22.39 -11.98 -26.50
CA THR A 66 -22.92 -12.92 -25.50
C THR A 66 -21.83 -13.89 -25.06
N LEU A 67 -20.74 -13.34 -24.51
CA LEU A 67 -19.65 -14.14 -23.98
C LEU A 67 -20.16 -14.93 -22.75
N GLN A 68 -20.21 -16.25 -22.88
CA GLN A 68 -20.27 -17.16 -21.74
C GLN A 68 -18.89 -17.18 -21.06
N VAL A 69 -18.47 -16.06 -20.46
CA VAL A 69 -17.26 -16.05 -19.64
C VAL A 69 -17.55 -16.86 -18.38
N ASP A 70 -16.71 -17.86 -18.10
CA ASP A 70 -16.72 -18.48 -16.79
C ASP A 70 -16.27 -17.45 -15.75
N LEU A 71 -17.24 -16.99 -14.95
CA LEU A 71 -17.06 -15.96 -13.94
C LEU A 71 -16.07 -16.40 -12.84
N SER A 72 -15.77 -17.70 -12.75
CA SER A 72 -14.68 -18.22 -11.92
C SER A 72 -13.31 -17.65 -12.34
N VAL A 73 -13.08 -17.46 -13.64
CA VAL A 73 -11.84 -16.85 -14.17
C VAL A 73 -11.75 -15.40 -13.76
N ILE A 74 -12.87 -14.68 -13.81
CA ILE A 74 -12.92 -13.28 -13.37
C ILE A 74 -12.57 -13.18 -11.89
N GLY A 75 -13.13 -14.04 -11.04
CA GLY A 75 -12.79 -14.12 -9.62
C GLY A 75 -11.28 -14.28 -9.36
N ASN A 76 -10.62 -15.17 -10.12
CA ASN A 76 -9.16 -15.38 -10.01
C ASN A 76 -8.37 -14.13 -10.45
N ILE A 77 -8.82 -13.43 -11.49
CA ILE A 77 -8.22 -12.16 -11.92
C ILE A 77 -8.36 -11.11 -10.82
N VAL A 78 -9.51 -11.01 -10.14
CA VAL A 78 -9.67 -10.07 -9.03
C VAL A 78 -8.71 -10.38 -7.89
N TRP A 79 -8.53 -11.66 -7.54
CA TRP A 79 -7.51 -12.07 -6.55
C TRP A 79 -6.11 -11.58 -6.92
N LEU A 80 -5.71 -11.73 -8.19
CA LEU A 80 -4.42 -11.26 -8.68
C LEU A 80 -4.30 -9.73 -8.60
N LEU A 81 -5.34 -8.99 -8.99
CA LEU A 81 -5.36 -7.53 -8.94
C LEU A 81 -5.26 -7.00 -7.52
N VAL A 82 -5.98 -7.62 -6.57
CA VAL A 82 -5.89 -7.27 -5.15
C VAL A 82 -4.47 -7.47 -4.64
N LEU A 83 -3.83 -8.60 -4.93
CA LEU A 83 -2.44 -8.86 -4.54
C LEU A 83 -1.50 -7.82 -5.16
N LEU A 84 -1.59 -7.61 -6.47
CA LEU A 84 -0.71 -6.71 -7.22
C LEU A 84 -0.78 -5.28 -6.69
N PHE A 85 -1.99 -4.73 -6.55
CA PHE A 85 -2.13 -3.36 -6.07
C PHE A 85 -1.72 -3.24 -4.61
N THR A 86 -2.04 -4.21 -3.76
CA THR A 86 -1.63 -4.22 -2.34
C THR A 86 -0.11 -4.20 -2.22
N LEU A 87 0.59 -5.05 -2.97
CA LEU A 87 2.05 -5.07 -3.00
C LEU A 87 2.63 -3.71 -3.43
N ARG A 88 2.08 -3.10 -4.48
CA ARG A 88 2.52 -1.79 -4.97
C ARG A 88 2.31 -0.69 -3.92
N TYR A 89 1.17 -0.73 -3.23
CA TYR A 89 0.89 0.19 -2.13
C TYR A 89 1.88 0.00 -0.97
N PHE A 90 2.06 -1.23 -0.47
CA PHE A 90 2.99 -1.50 0.64
C PHE A 90 4.44 -1.14 0.30
N GLN A 91 4.91 -1.47 -0.91
CA GLN A 91 6.24 -1.08 -1.36
C GLN A 91 6.43 0.44 -1.34
N THR A 92 5.45 1.19 -1.84
CA THR A 92 5.54 2.65 -1.92
C THR A 92 5.40 3.30 -0.54
N ALA A 93 4.52 2.78 0.31
CA ALA A 93 4.36 3.25 1.69
C ALA A 93 5.66 3.05 2.50
N VAL A 94 6.24 1.84 2.47
CA VAL A 94 7.52 1.56 3.14
C VAL A 94 8.65 2.42 2.58
N PHE A 95 8.65 2.69 1.27
CA PHE A 95 9.64 3.57 0.66
C PHE A 95 9.54 4.99 1.20
N VAL A 96 8.33 5.57 1.27
CA VAL A 96 8.09 6.91 1.82
C VAL A 96 8.61 7.03 3.25
N GLU A 97 8.27 6.08 4.12
CA GLU A 97 8.72 6.08 5.53
C GLU A 97 10.26 6.05 5.65
N ARG A 98 10.93 5.26 4.81
CA ARG A 98 12.40 5.22 4.78
C ARG A 98 13.01 6.54 4.32
N GLN A 99 12.38 7.23 3.37
CA GLN A 99 12.88 8.51 2.87
C GLN A 99 12.74 9.62 3.93
N TYR A 100 11.65 9.65 4.70
CA TYR A 100 11.53 10.60 5.81
C TYR A 100 12.62 10.40 6.87
N ALA A 101 12.91 9.14 7.24
CA ALA A 101 14.00 8.85 8.16
C ALA A 101 15.38 9.30 7.63
N TYR A 102 15.61 9.16 6.32
CA TYR A 102 16.83 9.65 5.68
C TYR A 102 16.88 11.19 5.65
N LEU A 103 15.75 11.83 5.36
CA LEU A 103 15.63 13.29 5.31
C LEU A 103 15.96 13.93 6.66
N HIS A 104 15.49 13.35 7.77
CA HIS A 104 15.83 13.84 9.11
C HIS A 104 17.34 13.77 9.37
N GLN A 105 18.00 12.67 8.99
CA GLN A 105 19.46 12.56 9.11
C GLN A 105 20.21 13.58 8.24
N LEU A 106 19.63 13.97 7.11
CA LEU A 106 20.19 14.97 6.21
C LEU A 106 20.02 16.39 6.77
N GLU A 107 18.84 16.72 7.29
CA GLU A 107 18.57 17.98 7.99
C GLU A 107 19.51 18.15 9.20
N ASP A 108 19.69 17.10 10.01
CA ASP A 108 20.60 17.14 11.17
C ASP A 108 22.05 17.46 10.75
N LYS A 109 22.54 16.85 9.67
CA LYS A 109 23.88 17.10 9.14
C LYS A 109 24.02 18.52 8.59
N LEU A 110 23.01 19.02 7.89
CA LEU A 110 23.01 20.37 7.32
C LEU A 110 22.96 21.44 8.42
N ASN A 111 22.07 21.30 9.39
CA ASN A 111 21.96 22.24 10.51
C ASN A 111 23.24 22.24 11.35
N SER A 112 23.88 21.06 11.53
CA SER A 112 25.18 20.96 12.21
C SER A 112 26.31 21.65 11.44
N ALA A 113 26.31 21.57 10.10
CA ALA A 113 27.29 22.24 9.25
C ALA A 113 27.10 23.77 9.20
N ILE A 114 25.85 24.24 9.23
CA ILE A 114 25.49 25.66 9.21
C ILE A 114 25.65 26.29 10.62
N GLY A 115 25.58 25.48 11.68
CA GLY A 115 25.61 25.94 13.07
C GLY A 115 24.31 26.60 13.53
N GLN A 116 23.22 26.45 12.76
CA GLN A 116 21.89 26.99 13.06
C GLN A 116 20.80 26.00 12.62
N GLU A 117 19.70 25.92 13.36
CA GLU A 117 18.55 25.08 13.02
C GLU A 117 17.59 25.79 12.04
N ILE A 118 18.03 25.95 10.79
CA ILE A 118 17.23 26.65 9.76
C ILE A 118 16.42 25.65 8.92
N LEU A 119 16.95 24.45 8.70
CA LEU A 119 16.34 23.44 7.84
C LEU A 119 15.54 22.45 8.70
N THR A 120 14.31 22.81 8.99
CA THR A 120 13.41 22.02 9.85
C THR A 120 12.05 21.72 9.21
N ARG A 121 11.81 22.21 7.98
CA ARG A 121 10.49 22.21 7.34
C ARG A 121 9.86 20.82 7.24
N GLU A 122 10.65 19.81 6.86
CA GLU A 122 10.14 18.44 6.61
C GLU A 122 10.47 17.47 7.76
N GLY A 123 11.32 17.88 8.71
CA GLY A 123 11.59 17.17 9.95
C GLY A 123 10.96 17.83 11.17
N LYS A 124 11.75 18.58 11.95
CA LYS A 124 11.33 19.07 13.28
C LYS A 124 10.06 19.92 13.25
N SER A 125 9.91 20.83 12.28
CA SER A 125 8.74 21.70 12.14
C SER A 125 7.50 20.93 11.71
N TYR A 126 7.65 19.94 10.82
CA TYR A 126 6.57 19.04 10.42
C TYR A 126 6.07 18.18 11.60
N LEU A 127 6.95 17.77 12.50
CA LEU A 127 6.63 16.95 13.68
C LEU A 127 6.14 17.75 14.91
N ALA A 128 6.55 19.01 15.06
CA ALA A 128 6.27 19.80 16.26
C ALA A 128 4.78 20.11 16.46
N ASP A 129 4.04 20.34 15.37
CA ASP A 129 2.60 20.58 15.37
C ASP A 129 1.87 19.51 14.53
N TYR A 130 2.27 18.24 14.67
CA TYR A 130 1.65 17.16 13.92
C TYR A 130 0.16 17.08 14.28
N PRO A 131 -0.77 17.42 13.36
CA PRO A 131 -2.17 17.53 13.71
C PRO A 131 -2.72 16.13 14.01
N TRP A 132 -3.61 16.00 14.99
CA TRP A 132 -4.23 14.72 15.37
C TRP A 132 -4.85 13.97 14.18
N PHE A 133 -5.27 14.70 13.16
CA PHE A 133 -5.76 14.13 11.91
C PHE A 133 -4.68 13.29 11.21
N SER A 134 -3.43 13.72 11.17
CA SER A 134 -2.35 12.99 10.51
C SER A 134 -2.02 11.68 11.24
N ASP A 135 -2.06 11.66 12.58
CA ASP A 135 -1.93 10.42 13.37
C ASP A 135 -3.08 9.45 13.11
N TRP A 136 -4.30 9.98 13.00
CA TRP A 136 -5.47 9.20 12.61
C TRP A 136 -5.32 8.61 11.21
N MET A 137 -4.87 9.41 10.23
CA MET A 137 -4.63 8.94 8.88
C MET A 137 -3.52 7.87 8.84
N TRP A 138 -2.43 8.05 9.58
CA TRP A 138 -1.38 7.05 9.70
C TRP A 138 -1.92 5.73 10.27
N THR A 139 -2.73 5.78 11.32
CA THR A 139 -3.38 4.61 11.92
C THR A 139 -4.31 3.91 10.93
N LEU A 140 -5.12 4.69 10.19
CA LEU A 140 -6.00 4.15 9.16
C LEU A 140 -5.22 3.38 8.10
N TYR A 141 -4.12 3.93 7.63
CA TYR A 141 -3.34 3.39 6.52
C TYR A 141 -2.47 2.21 6.91
N THR A 142 -1.90 2.23 8.12
CA THR A 142 -0.91 1.24 8.55
C THR A 142 -1.52 0.06 9.30
N ILE A 143 -2.68 0.24 9.93
CA ILE A 143 -3.32 -0.78 10.78
C ILE A 143 -4.71 -1.14 10.26
N ILE A 144 -5.63 -0.16 10.19
CA ILE A 144 -7.05 -0.44 9.90
C ILE A 144 -7.23 -1.00 8.49
N PHE A 145 -6.55 -0.41 7.50
CA PHE A 145 -6.66 -0.82 6.11
C PHE A 145 -6.13 -2.25 5.87
N PRO A 146 -4.91 -2.63 6.30
CA PRO A 146 -4.45 -4.01 6.21
C PRO A 146 -5.35 -5.00 6.97
N ALA A 147 -5.89 -4.62 8.13
CA ALA A 147 -6.81 -5.48 8.88
C ALA A 147 -8.13 -5.73 8.13
N LEU A 148 -8.73 -4.68 7.55
CA LEU A 148 -9.92 -4.81 6.69
C LEU A 148 -9.63 -5.68 5.45
N LEU A 149 -8.48 -5.50 4.81
CA LEU A 149 -8.09 -6.30 3.67
C LEU A 149 -7.96 -7.78 4.03
N LEU A 150 -7.33 -8.09 5.18
CA LEU A 150 -7.27 -9.46 5.69
C LEU A 150 -8.65 -10.01 6.01
N PHE A 151 -9.51 -9.23 6.66
CA PHE A 151 -10.87 -9.66 6.98
C PHE A 151 -11.66 -10.07 5.72
N VAL A 152 -11.70 -9.22 4.69
CA VAL A 152 -12.42 -9.50 3.44
C VAL A 152 -11.83 -10.71 2.71
N THR A 153 -10.49 -10.82 2.67
CA THR A 153 -9.83 -11.94 1.97
C THR A 153 -9.99 -13.27 2.71
N CYS A 154 -9.99 -13.27 4.04
CA CYS A 154 -10.35 -14.43 4.87
C CYS A 154 -11.80 -14.86 4.63
N MET A 155 -12.75 -13.91 4.60
CA MET A 155 -14.15 -14.22 4.29
C MET A 155 -14.30 -14.84 2.89
N LYS A 156 -13.61 -14.28 1.89
CA LYS A 156 -13.72 -14.80 0.52
C LYS A 156 -13.15 -16.20 0.38
N ILE A 157 -11.92 -16.42 0.86
CA ILE A 157 -11.26 -17.73 0.71
C ILE A 157 -12.02 -18.82 1.48
N SER A 158 -12.52 -18.52 2.68
CA SER A 158 -13.36 -19.47 3.44
C SER A 158 -14.65 -19.82 2.69
N GLY A 159 -15.32 -18.83 2.08
CA GLY A 159 -16.49 -19.07 1.24
C GLY A 159 -16.19 -19.94 0.02
N GLU A 160 -15.04 -19.74 -0.64
CA GLU A 160 -14.60 -20.56 -1.77
C GLU A 160 -14.33 -22.02 -1.34
N TRP A 161 -13.65 -22.22 -0.19
CA TRP A 161 -13.40 -23.55 0.36
C TRP A 161 -14.69 -24.29 0.73
N VAL A 162 -15.65 -23.63 1.39
CA VAL A 162 -16.95 -24.23 1.74
C VAL A 162 -17.71 -24.65 0.48
N ARG A 163 -17.67 -23.85 -0.59
CA ARG A 163 -18.36 -24.15 -1.86
C ARG A 163 -17.77 -25.37 -2.58
N VAL A 164 -16.45 -25.56 -2.50
CA VAL A 164 -15.73 -26.63 -3.22
C VAL A 164 -15.60 -27.92 -2.40
N ALA A 165 -15.80 -27.86 -1.08
CA ALA A 165 -15.66 -29.02 -0.18
C ALA A 165 -16.48 -30.27 -0.58
N GLY A 166 -17.55 -30.12 -1.36
CA GLY A 166 -18.35 -31.24 -1.90
C GLY A 166 -17.96 -31.75 -3.29
N ASN A 167 -17.17 -30.99 -4.06
CA ASN A 167 -16.87 -31.28 -5.48
C ASN A 167 -15.43 -31.73 -5.76
N GLY A 168 -14.59 -31.88 -4.71
CA GLY A 168 -13.21 -32.32 -4.85
C GLY A 168 -12.22 -31.18 -5.15
N PHE A 169 -11.22 -31.42 -6.01
CA PHE A 169 -10.13 -30.48 -6.27
C PHE A 169 -10.49 -29.46 -7.36
N SER A 170 -10.26 -28.16 -7.09
CA SER A 170 -10.39 -27.08 -8.08
C SER A 170 -9.05 -26.36 -8.25
N PHE A 171 -8.55 -26.31 -9.49
CA PHE A 171 -7.32 -25.58 -9.81
C PHE A 171 -7.42 -24.09 -9.47
N GLY A 172 -8.59 -23.47 -9.71
CA GLY A 172 -8.83 -22.06 -9.35
C GLY A 172 -8.71 -21.80 -7.85
N LEU A 173 -9.23 -22.72 -7.02
CA LEU A 173 -9.11 -22.63 -5.56
C LEU A 173 -7.66 -22.74 -5.10
N LEU A 174 -6.85 -23.60 -5.73
CA LEU A 174 -5.42 -23.70 -5.42
C LEU A 174 -4.71 -22.39 -5.74
N VAL A 175 -4.96 -21.79 -6.91
CA VAL A 175 -4.40 -20.50 -7.30
C VAL A 175 -4.80 -19.41 -6.30
N ASN A 176 -6.08 -19.29 -5.96
CA ASN A 176 -6.56 -18.28 -5.01
C ASN A 176 -6.00 -18.49 -3.60
N SER A 177 -5.83 -19.74 -3.17
CA SER A 177 -5.20 -20.06 -1.88
C SER A 177 -3.73 -19.63 -1.84
N VAL A 178 -2.98 -19.85 -2.91
CA VAL A 178 -1.58 -19.38 -3.02
C VAL A 178 -1.54 -17.84 -2.98
N LEU A 179 -2.42 -17.17 -3.75
CA LEU A 179 -2.50 -15.71 -3.76
C LEU A 179 -2.87 -15.15 -2.38
N PHE A 180 -3.77 -15.80 -1.66
CA PHE A 180 -4.13 -15.46 -0.29
C PHE A 180 -2.95 -15.58 0.67
N VAL A 181 -2.19 -16.68 0.61
CA VAL A 181 -0.99 -16.86 1.45
C VAL A 181 0.06 -15.79 1.14
N LEU A 182 0.30 -15.48 -0.13
CA LEU A 182 1.22 -14.40 -0.53
C LEU A 182 0.75 -13.04 0.00
N LEU A 183 -0.56 -12.77 -0.03
CA LEU A 183 -1.14 -11.56 0.53
C LEU A 183 -0.94 -11.49 2.05
N LEU A 184 -1.19 -12.58 2.77
CA LEU A 184 -1.02 -12.69 4.22
C LEU A 184 0.43 -12.41 4.63
N ILE A 185 1.40 -13.05 3.95
CA ILE A 185 2.83 -12.80 4.15
C ILE A 185 3.15 -11.32 3.89
N SER A 186 2.61 -10.75 2.82
CA SER A 186 2.86 -9.35 2.45
C SER A 186 2.33 -8.38 3.50
N VAL A 187 1.14 -8.62 4.05
CA VAL A 187 0.57 -7.82 5.15
C VAL A 187 1.41 -7.96 6.41
N ALA A 188 1.81 -9.18 6.77
CA ALA A 188 2.66 -9.41 7.95
C ALA A 188 4.00 -8.66 7.83
N LEU A 189 4.67 -8.76 6.68
CA LEU A 189 5.92 -8.04 6.42
C LEU A 189 5.73 -6.52 6.47
N TYR A 190 4.64 -6.00 5.90
CA TYR A 190 4.33 -4.58 5.93
C TYR A 190 4.18 -4.07 7.37
N VAL A 191 3.36 -4.73 8.19
CA VAL A 191 3.15 -4.37 9.61
C VAL A 191 4.45 -4.46 10.40
N VAL A 192 5.25 -5.52 10.20
CA VAL A 192 6.56 -5.66 10.86
C VAL A 192 7.50 -4.51 10.52
N VAL A 193 7.58 -4.15 9.23
CA VAL A 193 8.48 -3.08 8.78
C VAL A 193 8.06 -1.71 9.31
N LEU A 194 6.76 -1.44 9.45
CA LEU A 194 6.29 -0.14 9.94
C LEU A 194 6.31 -0.01 11.46
N HIS A 195 5.93 -1.06 12.20
CA HIS A 195 5.75 -0.95 13.65
C HIS A 195 6.93 -1.51 14.46
N PHE A 196 7.70 -2.46 13.93
CA PHE A 196 8.78 -3.12 14.68
C PHE A 196 10.18 -2.67 14.27
N LYS A 197 10.34 -1.92 13.18
CA LYS A 197 11.58 -1.22 12.90
C LYS A 197 11.65 0.03 13.79
N LYS A 198 12.12 -0.16 15.03
CA LYS A 198 12.58 0.93 15.90
C LYS A 198 13.43 1.86 15.05
N ALA A 199 13.02 3.12 14.93
CA ALA A 199 13.91 4.19 14.58
C ALA A 199 15.10 4.10 15.54
N LYS A 200 16.25 3.64 15.05
CA LYS A 200 17.53 4.04 15.65
C LYS A 200 17.60 5.55 15.41
N GLN A 201 16.96 6.33 16.27
CA GLN A 201 17.40 7.70 16.50
C GLN A 201 18.84 7.59 16.96
N PRO A 202 19.82 8.21 16.28
CA PRO A 202 21.13 8.35 16.85
C PRO A 202 20.94 9.24 18.09
N THR A 203 21.05 8.63 19.27
CA THR A 203 21.22 9.35 20.52
C THR A 203 22.42 10.27 20.35
N SER A 204 22.17 11.57 20.32
CA SER A 204 23.17 12.61 20.45
C SER A 204 23.98 12.35 21.73
N ARG A 205 25.25 12.02 21.58
CA ARG A 205 26.29 12.28 22.57
C ARG A 205 27.26 13.26 21.97
#